data_AF-A0A7C9TQS4-F1
#
_entry.id   AF-A0A7C9TQS4-F1
#
_cell.length_a   1.000
_cell.length_b   1.000
_cell.length_c   1.000
_cell.angle_alpha   90.00
_cell.angle_beta   90.00
_cell.angle_gamma   90.00
#
_symmetry.space_group_name_H-M   'P 1'
#
loop_
_entity.id
_entity.type
_entity.pdbx_description
1 polymer ?
#
loop_
_entity_poly.entity_id
_entity_poly.type
_entity_poly.pdbx_seq_one_letter_code
_entity_poly.pdbx_strand_id
1 'polypeptide(L)'
;MGTNTTSAIHRTTLLGGALLAVAGLIALLGSARVTLPDSAIPFGSIIPATIADIVLLAAFITLAVGVRGETGIVGTSTVGRVALILFGCGYLLFGLFSLLPLSPGSGAALAAGIVLQVLIVAAGLVAGVIALRAGVVNGAARWILLAVVVGNALWSIPAFIPDAALALSLAVWKAELVMPVGFVILGVSLAVHGRSAAIRHRLHAINENW
;
A
#
# COMPACT_ATOMS: atom_id res chain seq x y z
N MET A 1 -32.21 -2.02 -17.43
CA MET A 1 -31.31 -0.86 -17.60
C MET A 1 -30.06 -1.08 -16.74
N GLY A 2 -29.04 -1.76 -17.28
CA GLY A 2 -27.74 -1.87 -16.63
C GLY A 2 -26.91 -0.66 -17.03
N THR A 3 -26.72 0.27 -16.10
CA THR A 3 -25.91 1.47 -16.36
C THR A 3 -24.43 1.09 -16.43
N ASN A 4 -23.77 1.55 -17.49
CA ASN A 4 -22.34 1.41 -17.78
C ASN A 4 -21.48 2.09 -16.68
N THR A 5 -21.40 1.47 -15.51
CA THR A 5 -20.64 1.95 -14.33
C THR A 5 -19.13 1.70 -14.45
N THR A 6 -18.69 0.97 -15.47
CA THR A 6 -17.28 0.55 -15.64
C THR A 6 -16.35 1.66 -16.16
N SER A 7 -16.87 2.79 -16.64
CA SER A 7 -16.03 3.90 -17.15
C SER A 7 -15.41 4.77 -16.06
N ALA A 8 -15.93 4.75 -14.83
CA ALA A 8 -15.77 5.87 -13.89
C ALA A 8 -14.63 5.74 -12.88
N ILE A 9 -13.65 4.83 -13.07
CA ILE A 9 -12.63 4.54 -12.03
C ILE A 9 -11.19 4.57 -12.60
N HIS A 10 -11.06 5.03 -13.85
CA HIS A 10 -9.79 5.02 -14.57
C HIS A 10 -8.78 6.01 -13.96
N ARG A 11 -9.20 7.22 -13.57
CA ARG A 11 -8.27 8.24 -13.04
C ARG A 11 -7.86 7.93 -11.62
N THR A 12 -8.79 7.43 -10.81
CA THR A 12 -8.56 7.04 -9.42
C THR A 12 -7.54 5.91 -9.32
N THR A 13 -7.72 4.84 -10.10
CA THR A 13 -6.78 3.71 -10.11
C THR A 13 -5.44 4.09 -10.72
N LEU A 14 -5.43 4.98 -11.73
CA LEU A 14 -4.19 5.50 -12.31
C LEU A 14 -3.39 6.36 -11.33
N LEU A 15 -4.02 7.35 -10.71
CA LEU A 15 -3.35 8.26 -9.78
C LEU A 15 -2.97 7.54 -8.48
N GLY A 16 -3.91 6.79 -7.89
CA GLY A 16 -3.64 6.01 -6.69
C GLY A 16 -2.60 4.92 -6.92
N GLY A 17 -2.63 4.26 -8.07
CA GLY A 17 -1.62 3.28 -8.48
C GLY A 17 -0.24 3.92 -8.72
N ALA A 18 -0.18 5.07 -9.39
CA ALA A 18 1.06 5.80 -9.60
C ALA A 18 1.67 6.27 -8.28
N LEU A 19 0.86 6.80 -7.35
CA LEU A 19 1.33 7.20 -6.02
C LEU A 19 1.84 5.99 -5.22
N LEU A 20 1.14 4.84 -5.26
CA LEU A 20 1.62 3.59 -4.65
C LEU A 20 2.98 3.15 -5.21
N ALA A 21 3.14 3.20 -6.53
CA ALA A 21 4.39 2.82 -7.18
C ALA A 21 5.53 3.78 -6.80
N VAL A 22 5.27 5.09 -6.80
CA VAL A 22 6.23 6.10 -6.37
C VAL A 22 6.63 5.91 -4.91
N ALA A 23 5.65 5.69 -4.00
CA ALA A 23 5.94 5.40 -2.60
C ALA A 23 6.82 4.16 -2.43
N GLY A 24 6.49 3.06 -3.13
CA GLY A 24 7.29 1.84 -3.11
C GLY A 24 8.70 2.03 -3.67
N LEU A 25 8.87 2.83 -4.72
CA LEU A 25 10.20 3.16 -5.28
C LEU A 25 11.03 4.03 -4.34
N ILE A 26 10.42 5.03 -3.69
CA ILE A 26 11.11 5.87 -2.69
C ILE A 26 11.53 5.01 -1.50
N ALA A 27 10.67 4.10 -1.03
CA ALA A 27 11.00 3.16 0.03
C ALA A 27 12.15 2.23 -0.37
N LEU A 28 12.12 1.63 -1.58
CA LEU A 28 13.22 0.82 -2.11
C LEU A 28 14.53 1.59 -2.19
N LEU A 29 14.49 2.85 -2.62
CA LEU A 29 15.67 3.71 -2.67
C LEU A 29 16.22 3.97 -1.26
N GLY A 30 15.33 4.08 -0.25
CA GLY A 30 15.70 4.14 1.17
C GLY A 30 16.39 2.86 1.65
N SER A 31 15.92 1.70 1.21
CA SER A 31 16.49 0.39 1.59
C SER A 31 17.80 0.05 0.88
N ALA A 32 17.96 0.44 -0.38
CA ALA A 32 19.20 0.27 -1.14
C ALA A 32 20.41 1.00 -0.52
N ARG A 33 20.16 1.94 0.40
CA ARG A 33 21.20 2.62 1.16
C ARG A 33 22.00 1.70 2.08
N VAL A 34 21.39 0.63 2.58
CA VAL A 34 22.08 -0.36 3.43
C VAL A 34 23.27 -0.97 2.68
N THR A 35 23.23 -0.98 1.34
CA THR A 35 24.29 -1.50 0.47
C THR A 35 25.18 -0.42 -0.16
N LEU A 36 24.88 0.87 0.00
CA LEU A 36 25.62 1.97 -0.63
C LEU A 36 26.42 2.77 0.40
N PRO A 37 27.59 3.34 0.04
CA PRO A 37 28.35 4.20 0.95
C PRO A 37 27.55 5.45 1.35
N ASP A 38 27.60 5.86 2.62
CA ASP A 38 26.88 7.03 3.14
C ASP A 38 27.18 8.34 2.38
N SER A 39 28.33 8.42 1.72
CA SER A 39 28.74 9.56 0.90
C SER A 39 27.96 9.70 -0.42
N ALA A 40 27.22 8.68 -0.85
CA ALA A 40 26.52 8.68 -2.13
C ALA A 40 25.16 9.40 -2.09
N ILE A 41 24.57 9.65 -0.92
CA ILE A 41 23.21 10.20 -0.84
C ILE A 41 23.09 11.30 0.24
N PRO A 42 22.80 12.56 -0.15
CA PRO A 42 22.94 13.73 0.72
C PRO A 42 21.84 13.92 1.78
N PHE A 43 20.86 13.02 1.87
CA PHE A 43 19.73 13.14 2.81
C PHE A 43 19.80 12.06 3.88
N GLY A 44 19.47 12.32 5.15
CA GLY A 44 19.39 11.27 6.19
C GLY A 44 18.31 10.22 5.89
N SER A 45 18.45 8.99 6.40
CA SER A 45 17.57 7.83 6.13
C SER A 45 16.10 8.03 6.51
N ILE A 46 15.83 8.89 7.48
CA ILE A 46 14.48 9.18 7.98
C ILE A 46 13.65 9.96 6.95
N ILE A 47 14.25 10.93 6.26
CA ILE A 47 13.55 11.81 5.32
C ILE A 47 12.87 11.03 4.17
N PRO A 48 13.55 10.16 3.40
CA PRO A 48 12.91 9.43 2.32
C PRO A 48 11.87 8.43 2.83
N ALA A 49 12.08 7.81 4.00
CA ALA A 49 11.09 6.91 4.60
C ALA A 49 9.80 7.66 4.94
N THR A 50 9.89 8.80 5.62
CA THR A 50 8.72 9.63 5.95
C THR A 50 8.02 10.15 4.70
N ILE A 51 8.77 10.55 3.67
CA ILE A 51 8.17 10.96 2.38
C ILE A 51 7.44 9.78 1.74
N ALA A 52 8.02 8.59 1.72
CA ALA A 52 7.38 7.40 1.19
C ALA A 52 6.06 7.11 1.93
N ASP A 53 6.03 7.18 3.26
CA ASP A 53 4.83 6.96 4.07
C ASP A 53 3.75 8.01 3.82
N ILE A 54 4.13 9.28 3.65
CA ILE A 54 3.19 10.36 3.29
C ILE A 54 2.60 10.12 1.90
N VAL A 55 3.42 9.77 0.92
CA VAL A 55 2.97 9.47 -0.45
C VAL A 55 2.07 8.23 -0.45
N LEU A 56 2.41 7.22 0.35
CA LEU A 56 1.62 6.01 0.52
C LEU A 56 0.24 6.31 1.12
N LEU A 57 0.19 7.11 2.18
CA LEU A 57 -1.05 7.59 2.77
C LEU A 57 -1.89 8.37 1.75
N ALA A 58 -1.28 9.29 1.00
CA ALA A 58 -1.96 10.03 -0.06
C ALA A 58 -2.51 9.09 -1.15
N ALA A 59 -1.79 8.03 -1.49
CA ALA A 59 -2.25 7.00 -2.41
C ALA A 59 -3.49 6.28 -1.88
N PHE A 60 -3.48 5.83 -0.62
CA PHE A 60 -4.62 5.17 0.00
C PHE A 60 -5.84 6.09 0.15
N ILE A 61 -5.64 7.37 0.50
CA ILE A 61 -6.71 8.38 0.52
C ILE A 61 -7.31 8.54 -0.88
N THR A 62 -6.46 8.66 -1.89
CA THR A 62 -6.89 8.80 -3.29
C THR A 62 -7.71 7.59 -3.74
N LEU A 63 -7.25 6.38 -3.40
CA LEU A 63 -7.97 5.13 -3.71
C LEU A 63 -9.27 4.98 -2.91
N ALA A 64 -9.31 5.43 -1.66
CA ALA A 64 -10.49 5.37 -0.80
C ALA A 64 -11.59 6.33 -1.28
N VAL A 65 -11.23 7.59 -1.50
CA VAL A 65 -12.18 8.67 -1.77
C VAL A 65 -12.55 8.73 -3.25
N GLY A 66 -11.60 8.43 -4.15
CA GLY A 66 -11.74 8.68 -5.57
C GLY A 66 -11.34 10.09 -5.99
N VAL A 67 -11.17 10.32 -7.29
CA VAL A 67 -10.74 11.61 -7.84
C VAL A 67 -11.80 12.19 -8.78
N ARG A 68 -12.13 13.48 -8.64
CA ARG A 68 -13.01 14.24 -9.55
C ARG A 68 -14.37 13.57 -9.80
N GLY A 69 -15.04 13.12 -8.73
CA GLY A 69 -16.37 12.50 -8.80
C GLY A 69 -16.37 11.01 -9.18
N GLU A 70 -15.20 10.42 -9.41
CA GLU A 70 -15.06 8.97 -9.51
C GLU A 70 -15.28 8.31 -8.14
N THR A 71 -15.82 7.09 -8.14
CA THR A 71 -15.93 6.31 -6.91
C THR A 71 -14.60 5.62 -6.60
N GLY A 72 -14.19 5.64 -5.32
CA GLY A 72 -13.00 4.92 -4.86
C GLY A 72 -13.10 3.40 -5.03
N ILE A 73 -11.98 2.70 -4.81
CA ILE A 73 -11.87 1.24 -5.02
C ILE A 73 -12.78 0.40 -4.10
N VAL A 74 -13.26 1.02 -3.02
CA VAL A 74 -14.20 0.44 -2.03
C VAL A 74 -15.66 0.81 -2.32
N GLY A 75 -15.94 1.47 -3.45
CA GLY A 75 -17.27 1.88 -3.86
C GLY A 75 -17.89 2.92 -2.92
N THR A 76 -19.15 2.69 -2.53
CA THR A 76 -19.94 3.58 -1.66
C THR A 76 -19.78 3.28 -0.16
N SER A 77 -19.02 2.24 0.21
CA SER A 77 -18.89 1.83 1.62
C SER A 77 -18.02 2.78 2.43
N THR A 78 -18.62 3.52 3.35
CA THR A 78 -17.89 4.40 4.30
C THR A 78 -16.90 3.60 5.15
N VAL A 79 -17.29 2.41 5.60
CA VAL A 79 -16.42 1.52 6.41
C VAL A 79 -15.17 1.13 5.63
N GLY A 80 -15.31 0.77 4.35
CA GLY A 80 -14.17 0.45 3.50
C GLY A 80 -13.22 1.63 3.29
N ARG A 81 -13.76 2.85 3.15
CA ARG A 81 -12.95 4.07 2.99
C ARG A 81 -12.13 4.34 4.22
N VAL A 82 -12.77 4.34 5.38
CA VAL A 82 -12.10 4.55 6.67
C VAL A 82 -11.06 3.46 6.90
N ALA A 83 -11.39 2.20 6.65
CA ALA A 83 -10.45 1.09 6.82
C ALA A 83 -9.22 1.23 5.90
N LEU A 84 -9.41 1.64 4.64
CA LEU A 84 -8.30 1.84 3.70
C LEU A 84 -7.41 3.02 4.10
N ILE A 85 -8.00 4.12 4.60
CA ILE A 85 -7.25 5.27 5.11
C ILE A 85 -6.48 4.89 6.37
N LEU A 86 -7.10 4.18 7.30
CA LEU A 86 -6.45 3.68 8.52
C LEU A 86 -5.30 2.73 8.19
N PHE A 87 -5.47 1.88 7.17
CA PHE A 87 -4.40 1.02 6.69
C PHE A 87 -3.18 1.82 6.21
N GLY A 88 -3.40 2.87 5.40
CA GLY A 88 -2.33 3.78 4.96
C GLY A 88 -1.71 4.58 6.11
N CYS A 89 -2.54 5.10 7.02
CA CYS A 89 -2.11 5.85 8.20
C CYS A 89 -1.23 4.99 9.11
N GLY A 90 -1.49 3.70 9.16
CA GLY A 90 -0.71 2.75 9.93
C GLY A 90 0.78 2.76 9.63
N TYR A 91 1.17 2.89 8.36
CA TYR A 91 2.59 2.95 7.97
C TYR A 91 3.26 4.20 8.53
N LEU A 92 2.62 5.36 8.37
CA LEU A 92 3.10 6.62 8.93
C LEU A 92 3.20 6.56 10.46
N LEU A 93 2.19 5.99 11.13
CA LEU A 93 2.19 5.85 12.58
C LEU A 93 3.33 4.93 13.06
N PHE A 94 3.61 3.84 12.35
CA PHE A 94 4.76 2.99 12.66
C PHE A 94 6.10 3.70 12.42
N GLY A 95 6.21 4.47 11.34
CA GLY A 95 7.38 5.31 11.06
C GLY A 95 7.61 6.36 12.14
N LEU A 96 6.55 6.96 12.68
CA LEU A 96 6.65 7.89 13.82
C LEU A 96 6.94 7.17 15.13
N PHE A 97 6.35 5.98 15.33
CA PHE A 97 6.54 5.18 16.54
C PHE A 97 7.99 4.69 16.66
N SER A 98 8.67 4.39 15.55
CA SER A 98 10.08 3.99 15.55
C SER A 98 11.05 5.12 15.93
N LEU A 99 10.61 6.38 15.87
CA LEU A 99 11.39 7.54 16.31
C LEU A 99 11.31 7.79 17.82
N LEU A 100 10.37 7.15 18.51
CA LEU A 100 10.23 7.30 19.96
C LEU A 100 11.39 6.58 20.66
N PRO A 101 12.12 7.25 21.57
CA PRO A 101 13.16 6.59 22.36
C PRO A 101 12.51 5.61 23.33
N LEU A 102 12.49 4.33 22.98
CA LEU A 102 11.97 3.26 23.83
C LEU A 102 13.00 2.93 24.90
N SER A 103 12.72 3.27 26.16
CA SER A 103 13.58 2.85 27.26
C SER A 103 13.40 1.36 27.56
N PRO A 104 14.46 0.67 28.02
CA PRO A 104 14.34 -0.68 28.57
C PRO A 104 13.34 -0.65 29.75
N GLY A 105 12.22 -1.35 29.62
CA GLY A 105 11.13 -1.36 30.61
C GLY A 105 9.81 -0.74 30.15
N SER A 106 9.75 -0.19 28.94
CA SER A 106 8.53 0.38 28.34
C SER A 106 7.54 -0.68 27.82
N GLY A 107 7.13 -1.62 28.68
CA GLY A 107 6.14 -2.66 28.34
C GLY A 107 4.82 -2.10 27.77
N ALA A 108 4.42 -0.90 28.22
CA ALA A 108 3.26 -0.19 27.69
C ALA A 108 3.43 0.25 26.23
N ALA A 109 4.64 0.65 25.82
CA ALA A 109 4.91 1.04 24.44
C ALA A 109 4.89 -0.18 23.51
N LEU A 110 5.47 -1.30 23.94
CA LEU A 110 5.36 -2.58 23.22
C LEU A 110 3.90 -3.02 23.06
N ALA A 111 3.11 -2.95 24.14
CA ALA A 111 1.67 -3.26 24.08
C ALA A 111 0.92 -2.33 23.11
N ALA A 112 1.20 -1.02 23.14
CA ALA A 112 0.61 -0.06 22.21
C ALA A 112 0.99 -0.37 20.75
N GLY A 113 2.24 -0.72 20.48
CA GLY A 113 2.70 -1.13 19.15
C GLY A 113 2.01 -2.39 18.63
N ILE A 114 1.81 -3.39 19.49
CA ILE A 114 1.08 -4.62 19.14
C ILE A 114 -0.39 -4.32 18.87
N VAL A 115 -1.05 -3.53 19.72
CA VAL A 115 -2.45 -3.13 19.51
C VAL A 115 -2.61 -2.37 18.20
N LEU A 116 -1.70 -1.42 17.94
CA LEU A 116 -1.67 -0.67 16.69
C LEU A 116 -1.49 -1.60 15.48
N GLN A 117 -0.57 -2.56 15.57
CA GLN A 117 -0.33 -3.56 14.52
C GLN A 117 -1.59 -4.37 14.19
N VAL A 118 -2.30 -4.85 15.22
CA VAL A 118 -3.54 -5.62 15.07
C VAL A 118 -4.62 -4.77 14.42
N LEU A 119 -4.78 -3.52 14.85
CA LEU A 119 -5.76 -2.59 14.27
C LEU A 119 -5.50 -2.31 12.80
N ILE A 120 -4.24 -2.10 12.42
CA ILE A 120 -3.84 -1.84 11.03
C ILE A 120 -4.08 -3.07 10.16
N VAL A 121 -3.73 -4.26 10.64
CA VAL A 121 -3.98 -5.52 9.91
C VAL A 121 -5.47 -5.74 9.73
N ALA A 122 -6.27 -5.56 10.78
CA ALA A 122 -7.72 -5.68 10.71
C ALA A 122 -8.32 -4.67 9.72
N ALA A 123 -7.87 -3.41 9.75
CA ALA A 123 -8.29 -2.38 8.81
C ALA A 123 -7.93 -2.75 7.36
N GLY A 124 -6.71 -3.25 7.12
CA GLY A 124 -6.29 -3.74 5.80
C GLY A 124 -7.15 -4.89 5.30
N LEU A 125 -7.45 -5.88 6.14
CA LEU A 125 -8.32 -7.02 5.80
C LEU A 125 -9.74 -6.56 5.47
N VAL A 126 -10.33 -5.69 6.30
CA VAL A 126 -11.66 -5.13 6.06
C VAL A 126 -11.68 -4.34 4.75
N ALA A 127 -10.70 -3.48 4.51
CA ALA A 127 -10.58 -2.72 3.27
C ALA A 127 -10.45 -3.64 2.05
N GLY A 128 -9.62 -4.69 2.15
CA GLY A 128 -9.44 -5.69 1.10
C GLY A 128 -10.74 -6.43 0.79
N VAL A 129 -11.43 -6.96 1.81
CA VAL A 129 -12.72 -7.66 1.63
C VAL A 129 -13.78 -6.74 1.01
N ILE A 130 -13.86 -5.49 1.46
CA ILE A 130 -14.83 -4.53 0.92
C ILE A 130 -14.49 -4.16 -0.53
N ALA A 131 -13.21 -3.94 -0.86
CA ALA A 131 -12.78 -3.67 -2.23
C ALA A 131 -13.10 -4.85 -3.17
N LEU A 132 -12.94 -6.09 -2.69
CA LEU A 132 -13.30 -7.30 -3.43
C LEU A 132 -14.81 -7.42 -3.66
N ARG A 133 -15.61 -7.11 -2.64
CA ARG A 133 -17.08 -7.13 -2.73
C ARG A 133 -17.62 -6.00 -3.60
N ALA A 134 -16.96 -4.85 -3.63
CA ALA A 134 -17.35 -3.72 -4.46
C ALA A 134 -17.22 -4.04 -5.97
N GLY A 135 -16.38 -5.01 -6.35
CA GLY A 135 -16.22 -5.44 -7.75
C GLY A 135 -15.65 -4.36 -8.68
N VAL A 136 -15.15 -3.27 -8.10
CA VAL A 136 -14.62 -2.10 -8.80
C VAL A 136 -13.32 -2.46 -9.54
N VAL A 137 -12.43 -3.21 -8.87
CA VAL A 137 -11.16 -3.65 -9.42
C VAL A 137 -11.31 -5.07 -9.97
N ASN A 138 -10.99 -5.25 -11.26
CA ASN A 138 -11.14 -6.53 -11.96
C ASN A 138 -9.80 -7.15 -12.38
N GLY A 139 -9.79 -8.46 -12.61
CA GLY A 139 -8.63 -9.21 -13.13
C GLY A 139 -7.47 -9.32 -12.14
N ALA A 140 -6.24 -9.20 -12.64
CA ALA A 140 -5.02 -9.38 -11.84
C ALA A 140 -4.88 -8.39 -10.67
N ALA A 141 -5.29 -7.12 -10.87
CA ALA A 141 -5.19 -6.10 -9.83
C ALA A 141 -5.99 -6.45 -8.57
N ARG A 142 -7.12 -7.17 -8.73
CA ARG A 142 -7.94 -7.68 -7.63
C ARG A 142 -7.17 -8.67 -6.76
N TRP A 143 -6.49 -9.61 -7.40
CA TRP A 143 -5.72 -10.65 -6.71
C TRP A 143 -4.45 -10.10 -6.08
N ILE A 144 -3.79 -9.15 -6.74
CA ILE A 144 -2.59 -8.50 -6.20
C ILE A 144 -2.94 -7.66 -4.96
N LEU A 145 -4.07 -6.94 -4.96
CA LEU A 145 -4.54 -6.24 -3.77
C LEU A 145 -4.74 -7.21 -2.60
N LEU A 146 -5.43 -8.33 -2.84
CA LEU A 146 -5.62 -9.36 -1.82
C LEU A 146 -4.28 -9.95 -1.37
N ALA A 147 -3.35 -10.23 -2.28
CA ALA A 147 -2.03 -10.75 -1.96
C ALA A 147 -1.21 -9.78 -1.09
N VAL A 148 -1.28 -8.47 -1.36
CA VAL A 148 -0.60 -7.46 -0.53
C VAL A 148 -1.21 -7.38 0.86
N VAL A 149 -2.54 -7.39 0.98
CA VAL A 149 -3.24 -7.33 2.27
C VAL A 149 -2.98 -8.60 3.11
N VAL A 150 -3.14 -9.77 2.49
CA VAL A 150 -2.89 -11.07 3.14
C VAL A 150 -1.42 -11.22 3.46
N GLY A 151 -0.53 -10.84 2.55
CA GLY A 151 0.90 -10.81 2.76
C GLY A 151 1.24 -9.96 3.99
N ASN A 152 0.74 -8.73 4.06
CA ASN A 152 0.99 -7.88 5.22
C ASN A 152 0.48 -8.50 6.53
N ALA A 153 -0.69 -9.17 6.52
CA ALA A 153 -1.22 -9.87 7.69
C ALA A 153 -0.33 -11.06 8.11
N LEU A 154 0.08 -11.90 7.16
CA LEU A 154 0.97 -13.03 7.40
C LEU A 154 2.32 -12.57 7.96
N TRP A 155 2.87 -11.50 7.39
CA TRP A 155 4.11 -10.89 7.83
C TRP A 155 4.01 -10.18 9.18
N SER A 156 2.82 -10.05 9.77
CA SER A 156 2.66 -9.56 11.14
C SER A 156 2.63 -10.68 12.18
N ILE A 157 2.54 -11.95 11.77
CA ILE A 157 2.58 -13.12 12.67
C ILE A 157 3.90 -13.22 13.45
N PRO A 158 5.08 -12.95 12.87
CA PRO A 158 6.34 -13.02 13.60
C PRO A 158 6.43 -12.11 14.82
N ALA A 159 5.65 -11.03 14.86
CA ALA A 159 5.58 -10.13 16.03
C ALA A 159 5.04 -10.82 17.30
N PHE A 160 4.42 -12.00 17.17
CA PHE A 160 3.94 -12.81 18.29
C PHE A 160 4.89 -13.94 18.67
N ILE A 161 6.02 -14.10 17.97
CA ILE A 161 7.03 -15.11 18.30
C ILE A 161 7.89 -14.55 19.46
N PRO A 162 8.09 -15.31 20.55
CA PRO A 162 8.89 -14.86 21.71
C PRO A 162 10.38 -14.60 21.38
N ASP A 163 10.87 -15.13 20.26
CA ASP A 163 12.24 -14.93 19.80
C ASP A 163 12.40 -13.56 19.11
N ALA A 164 12.98 -12.63 19.85
CA ALA A 164 13.20 -11.27 19.40
C ALA A 164 14.17 -11.17 18.20
N ALA A 165 15.14 -12.09 18.06
CA ALA A 165 16.13 -12.03 16.98
C ALA A 165 15.50 -12.44 15.63
N LEU A 166 14.68 -13.49 15.65
CA LEU A 166 13.92 -13.91 14.47
C LEU A 166 12.86 -12.87 14.10
N ALA A 167 12.13 -12.33 15.08
CA ALA A 167 11.13 -11.30 14.84
C ALA A 167 11.74 -10.02 14.24
N LEU A 168 12.90 -9.57 14.74
CA LEU A 168 13.59 -8.39 14.25
C LEU A 168 14.11 -8.58 12.81
N SER A 169 14.74 -9.73 12.52
CA SER A 169 15.26 -10.02 11.17
C SER A 169 14.13 -10.09 10.14
N LEU A 170 13.01 -10.74 10.44
CA LEU A 170 11.85 -10.79 9.56
C LEU A 170 11.18 -9.41 9.39
N ALA A 171 11.16 -8.58 10.44
CA ALA A 171 10.63 -7.22 10.36
C ALA A 171 11.47 -6.32 9.43
N VAL A 172 12.80 -6.41 9.50
CA VAL A 172 13.72 -5.67 8.61
C VAL A 172 13.49 -6.10 7.16
N TRP A 173 13.51 -7.41 6.88
CA TRP A 173 13.26 -7.93 5.52
C TRP A 173 11.89 -7.51 4.96
N LYS A 174 10.86 -7.51 5.80
CA LYS A 174 9.51 -7.06 5.44
C LYS A 174 9.51 -5.58 5.04
N ALA A 175 10.11 -4.73 5.88
CA ALA A 175 10.12 -3.28 5.70
C ALA A 175 10.97 -2.85 4.51
N GLU A 176 12.11 -3.52 4.27
CA GLU A 176 13.08 -3.09 3.28
C GLU A 176 12.80 -3.60 1.87
N LEU A 177 12.20 -4.78 1.72
CA LEU A 177 12.07 -5.41 0.41
C LEU A 177 10.63 -5.79 0.08
N VAL A 178 9.99 -6.59 0.94
CA VAL A 178 8.73 -7.25 0.59
C VAL A 178 7.59 -6.24 0.41
N MET A 179 7.44 -5.32 1.37
CA MET A 179 6.37 -4.32 1.31
C MET A 179 6.59 -3.28 0.19
N PRO A 180 7.79 -2.69 0.04
CA PRO A 180 8.06 -1.77 -1.07
C PRO A 180 7.83 -2.40 -2.44
N VAL A 181 8.34 -3.62 -2.68
CA VAL A 181 8.11 -4.36 -3.94
C VAL A 181 6.62 -4.64 -4.13
N GLY A 182 5.92 -5.06 -3.08
CA GLY A 182 4.47 -5.29 -3.11
C GLY A 182 3.69 -4.05 -3.52
N PHE A 183 4.05 -2.87 -2.99
CA PHE A 183 3.43 -1.60 -3.37
C PHE A 183 3.76 -1.17 -4.80
N VAL A 184 4.98 -1.42 -5.28
CA VAL A 184 5.33 -1.18 -6.70
C VAL A 184 4.48 -2.06 -7.61
N ILE A 185 4.41 -3.37 -7.34
CA ILE A 185 3.63 -4.32 -8.16
C ILE A 185 2.15 -3.95 -8.14
N LEU A 186 1.58 -3.65 -6.95
CA LEU A 186 0.20 -3.22 -6.82
C LEU A 186 -0.05 -1.90 -7.54
N GLY A 187 0.84 -0.92 -7.36
CA GLY A 187 0.74 0.39 -7.97
C GLY A 187 0.75 0.33 -9.50
N VAL A 188 1.70 -0.42 -10.07
CA VAL A 188 1.78 -0.67 -11.53
C VAL A 188 0.54 -1.39 -12.02
N SER A 189 0.06 -2.41 -11.30
CA SER A 189 -1.13 -3.16 -11.68
C SER A 189 -2.39 -2.30 -11.71
N LEU A 190 -2.55 -1.41 -10.72
CA LEU A 190 -3.66 -0.45 -10.68
C LEU A 190 -3.53 0.62 -11.77
N ALA A 191 -2.30 1.11 -12.03
CA ALA A 191 -2.05 2.08 -13.09
C ALA A 191 -2.35 1.51 -14.49
N VAL A 192 -1.94 0.26 -14.74
CA VAL A 192 -2.24 -0.46 -15.99
C VAL A 192 -3.74 -0.73 -16.10
N HIS A 193 -4.42 -1.10 -15.01
CA HIS A 193 -5.86 -1.29 -14.99
C HIS A 193 -6.60 -0.01 -15.44
N GLY A 194 -6.20 1.14 -14.92
CA GLY A 194 -6.71 2.46 -15.28
C GLY A 194 -6.41 2.90 -16.72
N ARG A 195 -5.57 2.17 -17.48
CA ARG A 195 -5.33 2.42 -18.93
C ARG A 195 -5.86 1.29 -19.82
N SER A 196 -6.45 0.23 -19.26
CA SER A 196 -6.78 -0.99 -20.00
C SER A 196 -7.76 -0.78 -21.17
N ALA A 197 -8.70 0.17 -21.06
CA ALA A 197 -9.61 0.51 -22.15
C ALA A 197 -8.88 1.18 -23.32
N ALA A 198 -7.99 2.14 -23.03
CA ALA A 198 -7.19 2.82 -24.04
C ALA A 198 -6.18 1.87 -24.72
N ILE A 199 -5.60 0.94 -23.95
CA ILE A 199 -4.70 -0.09 -24.50
C ILE A 199 -5.47 -1.01 -25.44
N ARG A 200 -6.65 -1.51 -25.03
CA ARG A 200 -7.50 -2.36 -25.88
C ARG A 200 -7.93 -1.66 -27.17
N HIS A 201 -8.31 -0.38 -27.10
CA HIS A 201 -8.65 0.40 -28.29
C HIS A 201 -7.47 0.52 -29.26
N ARG A 202 -6.24 0.74 -28.75
CA ARG A 202 -5.04 0.80 -29.59
C ARG A 202 -4.70 -0.56 -30.22
N LEU A 203 -4.87 -1.65 -29.47
CA LEU A 203 -4.62 -3.00 -29.99
C LEU A 203 -5.63 -3.38 -31.08
N HIS A 204 -6.92 -3.03 -30.91
CA HIS A 204 -7.92 -3.23 -31.96
C HIS A 204 -7.60 -2.42 -33.23
N ALA A 205 -7.25 -1.13 -33.08
CA ALA A 205 -6.88 -0.29 -34.21
C ALA A 205 -5.64 -0.79 -34.96
N ILE A 206 -4.67 -1.41 -34.27
CA ILE A 206 -3.53 -2.05 -34.93
C ILE A 206 -4.00 -3.31 -35.67
N ASN A 207 -4.80 -4.17 -35.03
CA ASN A 207 -5.27 -5.42 -35.62
C ASN A 207 -6.19 -5.24 -36.85
N GLU A 208 -6.89 -4.12 -36.98
CA GLU A 208 -7.70 -3.80 -38.16
C GLU A 208 -6.88 -3.24 -39.35
N ASN A 209 -5.64 -2.81 -39.11
CA ASN A 209 -4.75 -2.24 -40.12
C ASN A 209 -3.65 -3.20 -40.61
N TRP A 210 -3.69 -4.46 -40.15
CA TRP A 210 -2.82 -5.55 -40.58
C TRP A 210 -3.65 -6.63 -41.29
#